data_AF-A0AAD5XUB2-F1
#
_entry.id   AF-A0AAD5XUB2-F1
#
_cell.length_a   1.000
_cell.length_b   1.000
_cell.length_c   1.000
_cell.angle_alpha   90.00
_cell.angle_beta   90.00
_cell.angle_gamma   90.00
#
_symmetry.space_group_name_H-M   'P 1'
#
loop_
_entity.id
_entity.type
_entity.pdbx_description
1 polymer ?
#
loop_
_entity_poly.entity_id
_entity_poly.type
_entity_poly.pdbx_seq_one_letter_code
_entity_poly.pdbx_strand_id
1 'polypeptide(L)'
;NYWVSYFDHVEAIIFIAAVSSYDQKMEEDPDCNRLQDSLKLFEKTLQEELLNKVAIILFLNKSDLFEKKVLYSSIVDHFSDFVGDQKDVKHSKRFFRRKFENVKKDKK
;
A
#
# COMPACT_ATOMS: atom_id res chain seq x y z
N ASN A 1 16.15 15.93 10.20
CA ASN A 1 14.94 16.78 10.04
C ASN A 1 14.96 17.61 8.75
N TYR A 2 15.12 16.97 7.57
CA TYR A 2 15.28 17.70 6.28
C TYR A 2 14.04 17.65 5.37
N TRP A 3 12.94 17.04 5.80
CA TRP A 3 11.72 16.89 4.98
C TRP A 3 10.69 18.01 5.19
N VAL A 4 10.68 18.63 6.38
CA VAL A 4 9.63 19.58 6.79
C VAL A 4 9.64 20.89 5.99
N SER A 5 10.81 21.32 5.48
CA SER A 5 10.95 22.59 4.74
C SER A 5 10.39 22.59 3.30
N TYR A 6 9.97 21.43 2.78
CA TYR A 6 9.38 21.34 1.43
C TYR A 6 7.85 21.49 1.44
N PHE A 7 7.20 21.49 2.61
CA PHE A 7 5.74 21.41 2.71
C PHE A 7 4.99 22.74 2.66
N ASP A 8 5.68 23.89 2.57
CA ASP A 8 4.99 25.19 2.51
C ASP A 8 4.18 25.40 1.20
N HIS A 9 4.41 24.59 0.15
CA HIS A 9 3.72 24.70 -1.15
C HIS A 9 3.34 23.37 -1.83
N VAL A 10 3.18 22.27 -1.09
CA VAL A 10 2.79 20.98 -1.71
C VAL A 10 1.28 20.96 -1.95
N GLU A 11 0.88 21.01 -3.23
CA GLU A 11 -0.54 20.91 -3.62
C GLU A 11 -1.05 19.46 -3.59
N ALA A 12 -0.18 18.50 -3.92
CA ALA A 12 -0.50 17.07 -3.92
C ALA A 12 0.71 16.18 -3.64
N ILE A 13 0.47 15.02 -3.04
CA ILE A 13 1.42 13.93 -2.88
C ILE A 13 0.99 12.76 -3.76
N ILE A 14 1.95 12.21 -4.50
CA ILE A 14 1.78 10.96 -5.23
C ILE A 14 2.36 9.84 -4.37
N PHE A 15 1.49 8.97 -3.85
CA PHE A 15 1.90 7.79 -3.10
C PHE A 15 1.90 6.57 -4.03
N ILE A 16 3.03 5.87 -4.13
CA ILE A 16 3.17 4.71 -5.03
C ILE A 16 3.43 3.46 -4.20
N ALA A 17 2.54 2.47 -4.33
CA ALA A 17 2.69 1.15 -3.71
C ALA A 17 2.77 0.07 -4.79
N ALA A 18 3.79 -0.79 -4.73
CA ALA A 18 3.93 -1.90 -5.66
C ALA A 18 3.06 -3.09 -5.18
N VAL A 19 1.88 -3.28 -5.77
CA VAL A 19 0.97 -4.35 -5.32
C VAL A 19 1.54 -5.76 -5.52
N SER A 20 2.49 -5.92 -6.45
CA SER A 20 3.20 -7.18 -6.70
C SER A 20 4.16 -7.60 -5.58
N SER A 21 4.37 -6.77 -4.55
CA SER A 21 5.27 -7.08 -3.43
C SER A 21 4.58 -7.72 -2.24
N TYR A 22 3.34 -8.23 -2.42
CA TYR A 22 2.55 -8.84 -1.34
C TYR A 22 3.23 -10.06 -0.70
N ASP A 23 4.16 -10.70 -1.40
CA ASP A 23 4.92 -11.88 -0.98
C ASP A 23 6.42 -11.60 -0.83
N GLN A 24 6.83 -10.32 -0.80
CA GLN A 24 8.22 -9.91 -0.69
C GLN A 24 8.54 -9.40 0.71
N LYS A 25 9.71 -9.78 1.22
CA LYS A 25 10.34 -9.19 2.41
C LYS A 25 11.14 -7.94 2.03
N MET A 26 11.35 -7.03 2.97
CA MET A 26 12.25 -5.88 2.74
C MET A 26 13.71 -6.35 2.72
N GLU A 27 14.58 -5.64 1.99
CA GLU A 27 16.01 -5.97 1.95
C GLU A 27 16.68 -5.59 3.28
N GLU A 28 16.19 -4.51 3.89
CA GLU A 28 16.70 -3.92 5.13
C GLU A 28 16.15 -4.63 6.39
N ASP A 29 14.98 -5.25 6.28
CA ASP A 29 14.31 -5.99 7.35
C ASP A 29 13.61 -7.24 6.78
N PRO A 30 14.28 -8.40 6.84
CA PRO A 30 13.74 -9.65 6.32
C PRO A 30 12.49 -10.14 7.06
N ASP A 31 12.14 -9.60 8.22
CA ASP A 31 10.93 -10.00 8.94
C ASP A 31 9.71 -9.16 8.56
N CYS A 32 9.93 -8.05 7.82
CA CYS A 32 8.87 -7.17 7.37
C CYS A 32 8.43 -7.48 5.94
N ASN A 33 7.12 -7.64 5.74
CA ASN A 33 6.53 -7.73 4.40
C ASN A 33 6.45 -6.34 3.75
N ARG A 34 6.93 -6.21 2.52
CA ARG A 34 7.07 -4.93 1.82
C ARG A 34 5.74 -4.22 1.54
N LEU A 35 4.68 -4.97 1.20
CA LEU A 35 3.37 -4.37 0.96
C LEU A 35 2.66 -4.00 2.27
N GLN A 36 2.85 -4.79 3.33
CA GLN A 36 2.37 -4.41 4.66
C GLN A 36 3.06 -3.15 5.18
N ASP A 37 4.37 -3.01 4.95
CA ASP A 37 5.09 -1.78 5.28
C ASP A 37 4.55 -0.58 4.48
N SER A 38 4.28 -0.76 3.19
CA SER A 38 3.65 0.28 2.35
C SER A 38 2.29 0.71 2.90
N LEU A 39 1.48 -0.21 3.44
CA LEU A 39 0.21 0.11 4.11
C LEU A 39 0.44 0.94 5.38
N LYS A 40 1.40 0.57 6.22
CA LYS A 40 1.77 1.31 7.44
C LYS A 40 2.28 2.71 7.12
N LEU A 41 3.08 2.86 6.07
CA LEU A 41 3.58 4.15 5.63
C LEU A 41 2.45 5.02 5.07
N PHE A 42 1.53 4.42 4.31
CA PHE A 42 0.34 5.12 3.81
C PHE A 42 -0.53 5.64 4.97
N GLU A 43 -0.74 4.82 6.00
CA GLU A 43 -1.44 5.22 7.22
C GLU A 43 -0.80 6.42 7.90
N LYS A 44 0.51 6.35 8.14
CA LYS A 44 1.27 7.48 8.73
C LYS A 44 1.16 8.74 7.88
N THR A 45 1.21 8.61 6.55
CA THR A 45 1.05 9.73 5.61
C THR A 45 -0.34 10.35 5.72
N LEU A 46 -1.39 9.54 5.87
CA LEU A 46 -2.76 10.03 6.03
C LEU A 46 -3.01 10.68 7.39
N GLN A 47 -2.25 10.30 8.42
CA GLN A 47 -2.34 10.82 9.80
C GLN A 47 -1.49 12.09 10.04
N GLU A 48 -0.60 12.45 9.12
CA GLU A 48 0.27 13.63 9.25
C GLU A 48 -0.55 14.94 9.16
N GLU A 49 -0.54 15.73 10.22
CA GLU A 49 -1.37 16.93 10.34
C GLU A 49 -1.00 17.99 9.30
N LEU A 50 0.29 18.06 8.94
CA LEU A 50 0.79 18.95 7.89
C LEU A 50 0.19 18.64 6.52
N LEU A 51 -0.30 17.42 6.30
CA LEU A 51 -0.86 16.97 5.02
C LEU A 51 -2.38 17.04 4.95
N ASN A 52 -3.05 17.59 5.96
CA ASN A 52 -4.51 17.62 6.02
C ASN A 52 -5.18 18.36 4.85
N LYS A 53 -4.49 19.33 4.25
CA LYS A 53 -4.97 20.10 3.09
C LYS A 53 -4.36 19.64 1.75
N VAL A 54 -3.45 18.66 1.79
CA VAL A 54 -2.73 18.17 0.61
C VAL A 54 -3.52 17.02 -0.02
N ALA A 55 -3.72 17.06 -1.33
CA ALA A 55 -4.36 15.95 -2.04
C ALA A 55 -3.40 14.75 -2.08
N ILE A 56 -3.84 13.56 -1.69
CA ILE A 56 -3.03 12.34 -1.79
C ILE A 56 -3.59 11.46 -2.90
N ILE A 57 -2.78 11.20 -3.92
CA ILE A 57 -3.10 10.34 -5.07
C ILE A 57 -2.34 9.02 -4.90
N LEU A 58 -3.08 7.92 -4.71
CA LEU A 58 -2.51 6.58 -4.57
C LEU A 58 -2.44 5.85 -5.92
N PHE A 59 -1.24 5.40 -6.29
CA PHE A 59 -1.02 4.48 -7.40
C PHE A 59 -0.64 3.08 -6.89
N LEU A 60 -1.47 2.10 -7.22
CA LEU A 60 -1.14 0.68 -7.08
C LEU A 60 -0.36 0.23 -8.33
N ASN A 61 0.96 0.34 -8.26
CA ASN A 61 1.88 0.08 -9.36
C ASN A 61 2.25 -1.40 -9.48
N LYS A 62 2.89 -1.77 -10.59
CA LYS A 62 3.32 -3.14 -10.95
C LYS A 62 2.16 -4.14 -10.99
N SER A 63 1.01 -3.65 -11.45
CA SER A 63 -0.21 -4.45 -11.53
C SER A 63 -0.03 -5.63 -12.48
N ASP A 64 0.69 -5.44 -13.58
CA ASP A 64 1.07 -6.48 -14.54
C ASP A 64 1.87 -7.63 -13.91
N LEU A 65 2.83 -7.32 -13.03
CA LEU A 65 3.58 -8.34 -12.30
C LEU A 65 2.69 -9.05 -11.29
N PHE A 66 1.80 -8.32 -10.62
CA PHE A 66 0.83 -8.90 -9.72
C PHE A 66 -0.09 -9.91 -10.41
N GLU A 67 -0.65 -9.57 -11.58
CA GLU A 67 -1.53 -10.49 -12.33
C GLU A 67 -0.86 -11.82 -12.65
N LYS A 68 0.44 -11.80 -12.98
CA LYS A 68 1.21 -13.01 -13.22
C LYS A 68 1.48 -13.77 -11.92
N LYS A 69 1.81 -13.05 -10.85
CA LYS A 69 2.30 -13.62 -9.58
C LYS A 69 1.21 -14.34 -8.79
N VAL A 70 -0.01 -13.80 -8.77
CA VAL A 70 -1.14 -14.40 -8.03
C VAL A 70 -1.54 -15.79 -8.53
N LEU A 71 -1.08 -16.18 -9.72
CA LEU A 71 -1.33 -17.51 -10.26
C LEU A 71 -0.50 -18.61 -9.58
N TYR A 72 0.64 -18.25 -8.97
CA TYR A 72 1.58 -19.22 -8.39
C TYR A 72 2.10 -18.87 -6.99
N SER A 73 1.95 -17.62 -6.52
CA SER A 73 2.35 -17.19 -5.17
C SER A 73 1.11 -16.86 -4.34
N SER A 74 0.98 -17.51 -3.19
CA SER A 74 -0.20 -17.46 -2.32
C SER A 74 -0.38 -16.08 -1.69
N ILE A 75 -1.55 -15.46 -1.84
CA ILE A 75 -1.90 -14.23 -1.10
C ILE A 75 -2.13 -14.55 0.38
N VAL A 76 -2.80 -15.67 0.68
CA VAL A 76 -3.22 -16.05 2.04
C VAL A 76 -2.01 -16.25 2.97
N ASP A 77 -0.89 -16.71 2.44
CA ASP A 77 0.35 -16.95 3.20
C ASP A 77 0.94 -15.65 3.77
N HIS A 78 0.60 -14.50 3.17
CA HIS A 78 1.10 -13.18 3.57
C HIS A 78 -0.01 -12.24 4.07
N PHE A 79 -1.24 -12.48 3.67
CA PHE A 79 -2.44 -11.73 4.04
C PHE A 79 -3.55 -12.72 4.38
N SER A 80 -3.52 -13.21 5.62
CA SER A 80 -4.41 -14.28 6.10
C SER A 80 -5.89 -13.91 6.10
N ASP A 81 -6.23 -12.62 6.02
CA ASP A 81 -7.59 -12.11 5.90
C ASP A 81 -8.09 -12.04 4.44
N PHE A 82 -7.29 -12.49 3.47
CA PHE A 82 -7.76 -12.68 2.10
C PHE A 82 -8.77 -13.83 2.05
N VAL A 83 -9.97 -13.54 1.55
CA VAL A 83 -11.05 -14.52 1.39
C VAL A 83 -11.53 -14.53 -0.04
N GLY A 84 -11.33 -15.64 -0.74
CA GLY A 84 -11.82 -15.88 -2.10
C GLY A 84 -10.77 -16.59 -2.96
N ASP A 85 -11.02 -16.66 -4.27
CA ASP A 85 -10.06 -17.24 -5.21
C ASP A 85 -9.03 -16.18 -5.60
N GLN A 86 -7.75 -16.46 -5.37
CA GLN A 86 -6.65 -15.58 -5.77
C GLN A 86 -6.44 -15.53 -7.29
N LYS A 87 -6.87 -16.58 -8.01
CA LYS A 87 -6.78 -16.66 -9.47
C LYS A 87 -7.83 -15.77 -10.15
N ASP A 88 -8.88 -15.35 -9.44
CA ASP A 88 -9.67 -14.19 -9.84
C ASP A 88 -8.83 -12.92 -9.57
N VAL A 89 -8.02 -12.56 -10.56
CA VAL A 89 -7.16 -11.37 -10.54
C VAL A 89 -7.95 -10.10 -10.19
N LYS A 90 -9.18 -9.96 -10.66
CA LYS A 90 -10.00 -8.77 -10.40
C LYS A 90 -10.40 -8.72 -8.92
N HIS A 91 -10.75 -9.86 -8.34
CA HIS A 91 -11.00 -9.98 -6.91
C HIS A 91 -9.74 -9.69 -6.09
N SER A 92 -8.59 -10.27 -6.45
CA SER A 92 -7.30 -10.05 -5.79
C SER A 92 -6.85 -8.59 -5.82
N LYS A 93 -6.99 -7.91 -6.97
CA LYS A 93 -6.71 -6.45 -7.06
C LYS A 93 -7.65 -5.64 -6.16
N ARG A 94 -8.95 -5.99 -6.14
CA ARG A 94 -9.95 -5.30 -5.32
C ARG A 94 -9.67 -5.47 -3.84
N PHE A 95 -9.16 -6.63 -3.41
CA PHE A 95 -8.74 -6.85 -2.03
C PHE A 95 -7.67 -5.85 -1.60
N PHE A 96 -6.56 -5.74 -2.35
CA PHE A 96 -5.49 -4.79 -2.00
C PHE A 96 -5.93 -3.33 -2.13
N ARG A 97 -6.74 -2.99 -3.14
CA ARG A 97 -7.35 -1.66 -3.22
C ARG A 97 -8.12 -1.32 -1.96
N ARG A 98 -8.98 -2.23 -1.48
CA ARG A 98 -9.74 -2.05 -0.24
C ARG A 98 -8.86 -1.95 0.99
N LYS A 99 -7.74 -2.69 1.05
CA LYS A 99 -6.77 -2.55 2.15
C LYS A 99 -6.29 -1.11 2.29
N PHE A 100 -5.90 -0.47 1.18
CA PHE A 100 -5.49 0.94 1.19
C PHE A 100 -6.66 1.91 1.44
N GLU A 101 -7.84 1.69 0.83
CA GLU A 101 -9.03 2.54 1.05
C GLU A 101 -9.53 2.48 2.50
N ASN A 102 -9.39 1.34 3.16
CA ASN A 102 -9.83 1.12 4.55
C ASN A 102 -8.79 1.54 5.59
N VAL A 103 -7.60 1.99 5.18
CA VAL A 103 -6.67 2.65 6.11
C VAL A 103 -7.38 3.91 6.62
N LYS A 104 -7.88 3.83 7.85
CA LYS A 104 -8.61 4.93 8.46
C LYS A 104 -7.63 6.07 8.78
N LYS A 105 -8.04 7.29 8.44
CA LYS A 105 -7.71 8.43 9.30
C LYS A 105 -8.45 8.18 10.61
N ASP A 106 -7.81 7.54 11.58
CA ASP A 106 -8.29 7.60 12.95
C ASP A 106 -8.26 9.07 13.35
N LYS A 107 -9.40 9.74 13.19
CA LYS A 107 -9.64 11.04 13.79
C LYS A 107 -9.72 10.77 15.29
N LYS A 108 -8.68 11.17 16.01
CA LYS A 108 -8.82 11.48 17.43
C LYS A 108 -9.95 12.48 17.65
#